data_AF-A0A528VJS4-F1
#
_entry.id   AF-A0A528VJS4-F1
#
_cell.length_a   1.000
_cell.length_b   1.000
_cell.length_c   1.000
_cell.angle_alpha   90.00
_cell.angle_beta   90.00
_cell.angle_gamma   90.00
#
_symmetry.space_group_name_H-M   'P 1'
#
loop_
_entity.id
_entity.type
_entity.pdbx_description
1 polymer ?
#
loop_
_entity_poly.entity_id
_entity_poly.type
_entity_poly.pdbx_seq_one_letter_code
_entity_poly.pdbx_strand_id
1 'polypeptide(L)'
;MAINAETLIGYQRAEFAKSSKKRVWLFFLQLATAVPAAASVLVTDDFWVYVLAIAGFVLLVLWWRSFVGYQRTRTAAQAARRAALLIGGLGGQLTPDATLTFRRLMTVTEADAARHEKADYFATSLPPGPAKLGEMLEESAFYSAHLQALSASAMLGVLVVFAILFALMAFAALPFTDKATTLTILRIFLAILVFAMSSDVLGAYLTHRNAARDIESVRTRLQLARAGNFPLTDVLLLMGEYNLAVEGAPEGVPYTYSFSENRLNRLWAEYMGNLRQIEQQSRGRK
;
A
#
# COMPACT_ATOMS: atom_id res chain seq x y z
N MET A 1 -13.76 27.16 3.15
CA MET A 1 -14.80 26.11 3.27
C MET A 1 -14.45 25.25 4.48
N ALA A 2 -15.41 24.98 5.36
CA ALA A 2 -15.15 24.13 6.53
C ALA A 2 -14.80 22.70 6.08
N ILE A 3 -13.73 22.13 6.61
CA ILE A 3 -13.33 20.76 6.30
C ILE A 3 -14.21 19.83 7.13
N ASN A 4 -15.16 19.16 6.47
CA ASN A 4 -16.02 18.14 7.06
C ASN A 4 -15.50 16.72 6.72
N ALA A 5 -16.15 15.69 7.25
CA ALA A 5 -15.74 14.30 7.02
C ALA A 5 -15.76 13.90 5.54
N GLU A 6 -16.72 14.37 4.76
CA GLU A 6 -16.87 14.05 3.34
C GLU A 6 -15.73 14.65 2.51
N THR A 7 -15.39 15.91 2.76
CA THR A 7 -14.24 16.59 2.14
C THR A 7 -12.93 15.90 2.51
N LEU A 8 -12.77 15.42 3.75
CA LEU A 8 -11.59 14.63 4.15
C LEU A 8 -11.48 13.31 3.39
N ILE A 9 -12.61 12.62 3.17
CA ILE A 9 -12.66 11.43 2.33
C ILE A 9 -12.30 11.77 0.88
N GLY A 10 -12.76 12.90 0.37
CA GLY A 10 -12.38 13.42 -0.95
C GLY A 10 -10.87 13.60 -1.09
N TYR A 11 -10.25 14.29 -0.14
CA TYR A 11 -8.79 14.43 -0.08
C TYR A 11 -8.08 13.08 0.02
N GLN A 12 -8.54 12.19 0.90
CA GLN A 12 -7.98 10.86 1.08
C GLN A 12 -7.95 10.09 -0.25
N ARG A 13 -9.10 10.00 -0.94
CA ARG A 13 -9.23 9.25 -2.19
C ARG A 13 -8.44 9.88 -3.33
N ALA A 14 -8.46 11.20 -3.46
CA ALA A 14 -7.71 11.91 -4.48
C ALA A 14 -6.18 11.74 -4.29
N GLU A 15 -5.69 11.86 -3.06
CA GLU A 15 -4.27 11.67 -2.75
C GLU A 15 -3.82 10.22 -2.96
N PHE A 16 -4.61 9.22 -2.55
CA PHE A 16 -4.29 7.82 -2.81
C PHE A 16 -4.31 7.48 -4.31
N ALA A 17 -5.24 8.05 -5.08
CA ALA A 17 -5.26 7.88 -6.53
C ALA A 17 -4.00 8.47 -7.18
N LYS A 18 -3.54 9.63 -6.68
CA LYS A 18 -2.32 10.29 -7.15
C LYS A 18 -1.05 9.54 -6.71
N SER A 19 -0.99 9.04 -5.48
CA SER A 19 0.15 8.25 -4.96
C SER A 19 0.29 6.94 -5.74
N SER A 20 -0.83 6.24 -5.99
CA SER A 20 -0.85 4.99 -6.74
C SER A 20 -0.29 5.16 -8.17
N LYS A 21 -0.69 6.23 -8.89
CA LYS A 21 -0.13 6.55 -10.22
C LYS A 21 1.39 6.81 -10.16
N LYS A 22 1.85 7.57 -9.17
CA LYS A 22 3.30 7.82 -8.97
C LYS A 22 4.06 6.54 -8.60
N ARG A 23 3.44 5.62 -7.86
CA ARG A 23 4.03 4.32 -7.49
C ARG A 23 4.24 3.44 -8.72
N VAL A 24 3.26 3.40 -9.64
CA VAL A 24 3.41 2.71 -10.94
C VAL A 24 4.57 3.31 -11.73
N TRP A 25 4.63 4.65 -11.82
CA TRP A 25 5.75 5.33 -12.51
C TRP A 25 7.10 5.00 -11.89
N LEU A 26 7.21 5.01 -10.55
CA LEU A 26 8.44 4.65 -9.84
C LEU A 26 8.89 3.22 -10.11
N PHE A 27 7.95 2.28 -10.23
CA PHE A 27 8.27 0.90 -10.58
C PHE A 27 8.92 0.82 -11.96
N PHE A 28 8.36 1.47 -12.98
CA PHE A 28 8.95 1.50 -14.32
C PHE A 28 10.30 2.22 -14.35
N LEU A 29 10.46 3.28 -13.57
CA LEU A 29 11.72 4.01 -13.48
C LEU A 29 12.80 3.19 -12.78
N GLN A 30 12.44 2.41 -11.74
CA GLN A 30 13.33 1.45 -11.09
C GLN A 30 13.73 0.32 -12.06
N LEU A 31 12.79 -0.19 -12.84
CA LEU A 31 13.09 -1.16 -13.89
C LEU A 31 14.07 -0.58 -14.93
N ALA A 32 13.82 0.65 -15.38
CA ALA A 32 14.69 1.34 -16.32
C ALA A 32 16.11 1.57 -15.75
N THR A 33 16.26 1.87 -14.46
CA THR A 33 17.60 2.03 -13.85
C THR A 33 18.46 0.77 -13.90
N ALA A 34 17.85 -0.41 -13.94
CA ALA A 34 18.59 -1.66 -14.00
C ALA A 34 19.03 -2.04 -15.42
N VAL A 35 18.40 -1.48 -16.46
CA VAL A 35 18.73 -1.81 -17.86
C VAL A 35 20.17 -1.41 -18.22
N PRO A 36 20.67 -0.20 -17.92
CA PRO A 36 22.06 0.15 -18.21
C PRO A 36 23.06 -0.75 -17.49
N ALA A 37 22.76 -1.13 -16.23
CA ALA A 37 23.62 -2.01 -15.45
C ALA A 37 23.65 -3.45 -16.02
N ALA A 38 22.51 -3.96 -16.49
CA ALA A 38 22.46 -5.25 -17.17
C ALA A 38 23.17 -5.21 -18.52
N ALA A 39 22.95 -4.16 -19.31
CA ALA A 39 23.55 -3.97 -20.63
C ALA A 39 25.08 -3.81 -20.54
N SER A 40 25.61 -3.13 -19.53
CA SER A 40 27.05 -2.91 -19.38
C SER A 40 27.85 -4.19 -19.21
N VAL A 41 27.21 -5.28 -18.76
CA VAL A 41 27.86 -6.60 -18.64
C VAL A 41 28.10 -7.24 -20.02
N LEU A 42 27.28 -6.91 -21.03
CA LEU A 42 27.37 -7.46 -22.38
C LEU A 42 28.28 -6.62 -23.30
N VAL A 43 28.45 -5.34 -22.98
CA VAL A 43 29.25 -4.40 -23.75
C VAL A 43 30.72 -4.51 -23.34
N THR A 44 31.62 -4.68 -24.32
CA THR A 44 33.08 -4.74 -24.11
C THR A 44 33.79 -3.44 -24.49
N ASP A 45 33.09 -2.51 -25.13
CA ASP A 45 33.63 -1.24 -25.59
C ASP A 45 33.53 -0.18 -24.47
N ASP A 46 34.68 0.41 -24.11
CA ASP A 46 34.80 1.36 -23.00
C ASP A 46 33.92 2.60 -23.19
N PHE A 47 33.81 3.11 -24.42
CA PHE A 47 33.00 4.30 -24.71
C PHE A 47 31.52 4.03 -24.40
N TRP A 48 31.00 2.87 -24.83
CA TRP A 48 29.62 2.50 -24.54
C TRP A 48 29.37 2.19 -23.06
N VAL A 49 30.35 1.65 -22.35
CA VAL A 49 30.27 1.48 -20.88
C VAL A 49 30.14 2.85 -20.18
N TYR A 50 30.92 3.85 -20.60
CA TYR A 50 30.79 5.22 -20.06
C TYR A 50 29.41 5.83 -20.33
N VAL A 51 28.88 5.67 -21.55
CA VAL A 51 27.54 6.15 -21.90
C VAL A 51 26.47 5.50 -21.02
N LEU A 52 26.53 4.18 -20.82
CA LEU A 52 25.61 3.43 -19.96
C LEU A 52 25.70 3.87 -18.49
N ALA A 53 26.91 4.17 -18.00
CA ALA A 53 27.10 4.67 -16.64
C ALA A 53 26.45 6.05 -16.43
N ILE A 54 26.64 6.98 -17.38
CA ILE A 54 25.99 8.30 -17.34
C ILE A 54 24.46 8.16 -17.41
N ALA A 55 23.95 7.31 -18.30
CA ALA A 55 22.52 7.05 -18.42
C ALA A 55 21.93 6.47 -17.12
N GLY A 56 22.62 5.51 -16.50
CA GLY A 56 22.24 4.94 -15.21
C GLY A 56 22.19 5.99 -14.09
N PHE A 57 23.19 6.89 -14.05
CA PHE A 57 23.22 7.98 -13.08
C PHE A 57 22.04 8.96 -13.26
N VAL A 58 21.74 9.37 -14.50
CA VAL A 58 20.60 10.25 -14.80
C VAL A 58 19.27 9.59 -14.38
N LEU A 59 19.08 8.31 -14.70
CA LEU A 59 17.88 7.56 -14.30
C LEU A 59 17.75 7.45 -12.78
N LEU A 60 18.86 7.25 -12.06
CA LEU A 60 18.88 7.23 -10.59
C LEU A 60 18.44 8.58 -9.99
N VAL A 61 18.92 9.70 -10.53
CA VAL A 61 18.51 11.05 -10.09
C VAL A 61 17.03 11.30 -10.36
N LEU A 62 16.52 10.90 -11.52
CA LEU A 62 15.10 10.97 -11.86
C LEU A 62 14.26 10.10 -10.91
N TRP A 63 14.74 8.91 -10.59
CA TRP A 63 14.10 8.00 -9.64
C TRP A 63 14.02 8.63 -8.25
N TRP A 64 15.12 9.16 -7.75
CA TRP A 64 15.18 9.82 -6.44
C TRP A 64 14.20 11.00 -6.34
N ARG A 65 14.18 11.88 -7.35
CA ARG A 65 13.25 13.02 -7.39
C ARG A 65 11.80 12.55 -7.40
N SER A 66 11.49 11.51 -8.18
CA SER A 66 10.16 10.92 -8.24
C SER A 66 9.76 10.29 -6.91
N PHE A 67 10.71 9.65 -6.21
CA PHE A 67 10.51 8.99 -4.93
C PHE A 67 10.15 10.00 -3.83
N VAL A 68 10.87 11.11 -3.75
CA VAL A 68 10.53 12.22 -2.82
C VAL A 68 9.14 12.76 -3.11
N GLY A 69 8.80 12.98 -4.39
CA GLY A 69 7.49 13.46 -4.79
C GLY A 69 6.36 12.48 -4.48
N TYR A 70 6.61 11.17 -4.59
CA TYR A 70 5.69 10.10 -4.22
C TYR A 70 5.45 10.05 -2.70
N GLN A 71 6.52 10.10 -1.89
CA GLN A 71 6.39 10.05 -0.44
C GLN A 71 5.58 11.21 0.12
N ARG A 72 5.74 12.42 -0.43
CA ARG A 72 4.90 13.57 -0.05
C ARG A 72 3.41 13.33 -0.29
N THR A 73 3.03 12.84 -1.46
CA THR A 73 1.63 12.47 -1.78
C THR A 73 1.10 11.38 -0.86
N ARG A 74 1.92 10.35 -0.59
CA ARG A 74 1.52 9.26 0.28
C ARG A 74 1.31 9.73 1.73
N THR A 75 2.19 10.58 2.26
CA THR A 75 2.03 11.17 3.59
C THR A 75 0.75 12.02 3.67
N ALA A 76 0.44 12.81 2.63
CA ALA A 76 -0.80 13.57 2.55
C ALA A 76 -2.03 12.65 2.57
N ALA A 77 -2.03 11.56 1.79
CA ALA A 77 -3.11 10.58 1.77
C ALA A 77 -3.36 9.95 3.14
N GLN A 78 -2.29 9.56 3.85
CA GLN A 78 -2.38 8.98 5.19
C GLN A 78 -2.88 9.99 6.23
N ALA A 79 -2.43 11.24 6.14
CA ALA A 79 -2.94 12.30 7.00
C ALA A 79 -4.44 12.57 6.77
N ALA A 80 -4.88 12.59 5.51
CA ALA A 80 -6.30 12.70 5.16
C ALA A 80 -7.12 11.52 5.69
N ARG A 81 -6.63 10.28 5.56
CA ARG A 81 -7.26 9.08 6.13
C ARG A 81 -7.42 9.16 7.65
N ARG A 82 -6.36 9.53 8.37
CA ARG A 82 -6.42 9.70 9.83
C ARG A 82 -7.42 10.77 10.26
N ALA A 83 -7.40 11.91 9.58
CA ALA A 83 -8.34 12.98 9.83
C ALA A 83 -9.79 12.54 9.54
N ALA A 84 -10.03 11.84 8.43
CA ALA A 84 -11.34 11.30 8.06
C ALA A 84 -11.86 10.32 9.12
N LEU A 85 -11.00 9.43 9.65
CA LEU A 85 -11.36 8.52 10.72
C LEU A 85 -11.71 9.25 12.03
N LEU A 86 -10.86 10.19 12.48
CA LEU A 86 -11.09 10.92 13.73
C LEU A 86 -12.35 11.80 13.66
N ILE A 87 -12.43 12.66 12.65
CA ILE A 87 -13.53 13.62 12.49
C ILE A 87 -14.83 12.90 12.10
N GLY A 88 -14.74 11.89 11.22
CA GLY A 88 -15.90 11.09 10.82
C GLY A 88 -16.43 10.19 11.95
N GLY A 89 -15.54 9.66 12.78
CA GLY A 89 -15.84 8.71 13.85
C GLY A 89 -16.28 9.38 15.14
N LEU A 90 -15.45 10.26 15.72
CA LEU A 90 -15.76 10.93 16.99
C LEU A 90 -16.62 12.19 16.79
N GLY A 91 -16.69 12.70 15.57
CA GLY A 91 -17.30 14.00 15.28
C GLY A 91 -16.33 15.16 15.57
N GLY A 92 -16.85 16.37 15.45
CA GLY A 92 -16.08 17.60 15.66
C GLY A 92 -15.62 18.26 14.36
N GLN A 93 -14.80 19.29 14.51
CA GLN A 93 -14.22 20.06 13.42
C GLN A 93 -12.76 20.33 13.71
N LEU A 94 -11.96 20.43 12.65
CA LEU A 94 -10.58 20.89 12.79
C LEU A 94 -10.56 22.35 13.25
N THR A 95 -9.64 22.68 14.15
CA THR A 95 -9.38 24.08 14.49
C THR A 95 -8.91 24.85 13.25
N PRO A 96 -9.02 26.19 13.22
CA PRO A 96 -8.55 26.99 12.09
C PRO A 96 -7.07 26.74 11.74
N ASP A 97 -6.23 26.60 12.77
CA ASP A 97 -4.80 26.31 12.60
C ASP A 97 -4.54 24.88 12.07
N ALA A 98 -5.25 23.89 12.61
CA ALA A 98 -5.18 22.52 12.11
C ALA A 98 -5.69 22.41 10.66
N THR A 99 -6.70 23.20 10.29
CA THR A 99 -7.23 23.30 8.93
C THR A 99 -6.19 23.86 7.97
N LEU A 100 -5.50 24.93 8.35
CA LEU A 100 -4.44 25.53 7.54
C LEU A 100 -3.25 24.56 7.36
N THR A 101 -2.83 23.92 8.46
CA THR A 101 -1.76 22.92 8.44
C THR A 101 -2.12 21.73 7.57
N PHE A 102 -3.35 21.25 7.67
CA PHE A 102 -3.87 20.18 6.83
C PHE A 102 -3.81 20.55 5.35
N ARG A 103 -4.34 21.73 4.98
CA ARG A 103 -4.33 22.22 3.58
C ARG A 103 -2.92 22.37 3.01
N ARG A 104 -1.95 22.82 3.82
CA ARG A 104 -0.54 22.92 3.41
C ARG A 104 0.12 21.58 3.16
N LEU A 105 -0.33 20.54 3.86
CA LEU A 105 0.17 19.18 3.68
C LEU A 105 -0.38 18.53 2.39
N MET A 106 -1.60 18.88 1.99
CA MET A 106 -2.24 18.34 0.79
C MET A 106 -1.50 18.77 -0.48
N THR A 107 -1.40 17.84 -1.42
CA THR A 107 -0.79 18.03 -2.74
C THR A 107 -1.82 18.12 -3.86
N VAL A 108 -3.07 17.70 -3.61
CA VAL A 108 -4.22 17.88 -4.52
C VAL A 108 -4.94 19.18 -4.24
N THR A 109 -5.63 19.71 -5.27
CA THR A 109 -6.44 20.91 -5.13
C THR A 109 -7.77 20.59 -4.45
N GLU A 110 -8.43 21.61 -3.87
CA GLU A 110 -9.77 21.42 -3.26
C GLU A 110 -10.79 20.95 -4.31
N ALA A 111 -10.68 21.45 -5.55
CA ALA A 111 -11.56 21.08 -6.65
C ALA A 111 -11.38 19.60 -7.04
N ASP A 112 -10.15 19.08 -7.02
CA ASP A 112 -9.90 17.66 -7.25
C ASP A 112 -10.44 16.81 -6.10
N ALA A 113 -10.23 17.23 -4.85
CA ALA A 113 -10.76 16.55 -3.68
C ALA A 113 -12.30 16.45 -3.71
N ALA A 114 -12.99 17.54 -4.08
CA ALA A 114 -14.44 17.61 -4.18
C ALA A 114 -15.02 16.55 -5.14
N ARG A 115 -14.33 16.25 -6.25
CA ARG A 115 -14.75 15.21 -7.22
C ARG A 115 -14.71 13.79 -6.65
N HIS A 116 -13.98 13.59 -5.56
CA HIS A 116 -13.78 12.30 -4.93
C HIS A 116 -14.53 12.16 -3.60
N GLU A 117 -15.31 13.17 -3.19
CA GLU A 117 -16.15 13.09 -2.00
C GLU A 117 -17.13 11.92 -2.11
N LYS A 118 -17.36 11.25 -0.97
CA LYS A 118 -18.29 10.12 -0.88
C LYS A 118 -18.89 10.09 0.53
N ALA A 119 -20.16 10.46 0.65
CA ALA A 119 -20.86 10.52 1.93
C ALA A 119 -21.06 9.13 2.57
N ASP A 120 -21.29 8.11 1.74
CA ASP A 120 -21.48 6.70 2.11
C ASP A 120 -20.17 5.90 2.04
N TYR A 121 -19.03 6.53 2.36
CA TYR A 121 -17.73 5.85 2.29
C TYR A 121 -17.60 4.72 3.32
N PHE A 122 -18.11 4.93 4.53
CA PHE A 122 -18.15 3.93 5.59
C PHE A 122 -19.55 3.33 5.69
N ALA A 123 -19.62 2.03 5.98
CA ALA A 123 -20.88 1.30 6.11
C ALA A 123 -21.65 1.64 7.40
N THR A 124 -20.97 2.15 8.42
CA THR A 124 -21.61 2.49 9.70
C THR A 124 -22.48 3.74 9.62
N SER A 125 -23.69 3.64 10.16
CA SER A 125 -24.63 4.75 10.32
C SER A 125 -24.76 5.21 11.77
N LEU A 126 -23.86 4.76 12.66
CA LEU A 126 -23.88 5.15 14.07
C LEU A 126 -23.66 6.66 14.23
N PRO A 127 -24.22 7.28 15.28
CA PRO A 127 -23.92 8.67 15.60
C PRO A 127 -22.45 8.82 15.99
N PRO A 128 -21.86 10.02 15.85
CA PRO A 128 -20.48 10.27 16.24
C PRO A 128 -20.19 9.85 17.68
N GLY A 129 -19.09 9.11 17.88
CA GLY A 129 -18.69 8.57 19.17
C GLY A 129 -17.73 7.38 19.05
N PRO A 130 -17.33 6.79 20.19
CA PRO A 130 -16.37 5.69 20.22
C PRO A 130 -16.80 4.48 19.38
N ALA A 131 -18.09 4.15 19.41
CA ALA A 131 -18.64 3.03 18.65
C ALA A 131 -18.55 3.24 17.13
N LYS A 132 -18.86 4.45 16.65
CA LYS A 132 -18.73 4.78 15.23
C LYS A 132 -17.27 4.73 14.77
N LEU A 133 -16.35 5.31 15.55
CA LEU A 133 -14.93 5.20 15.25
C LEU A 133 -14.47 3.74 15.23
N GLY A 134 -14.91 2.93 16.19
CA GLY A 134 -14.63 1.50 16.26
C GLY A 134 -15.07 0.75 14.99
N GLU A 135 -16.30 0.96 14.52
CA GLU A 135 -16.80 0.34 13.29
C GLU A 135 -16.10 0.84 12.03
N MET A 136 -15.80 2.14 11.93
CA MET A 136 -15.01 2.69 10.83
C MET A 136 -13.60 2.11 10.79
N LEU A 137 -12.99 1.92 11.96
CA LEU A 137 -11.65 1.37 12.10
C LEU A 137 -11.63 -0.12 11.75
N GLU A 138 -12.65 -0.86 12.17
CA GLU A 138 -12.85 -2.27 11.84
C GLU A 138 -13.02 -2.47 10.33
N GLU A 139 -13.86 -1.68 9.68
CA GLU A 139 -14.04 -1.68 8.23
C GLU A 139 -12.72 -1.36 7.52
N SER A 140 -12.05 -0.29 7.95
CA SER A 140 -10.77 0.11 7.37
C SER A 140 -9.70 -0.97 7.53
N ALA A 141 -9.64 -1.61 8.70
CA ALA A 141 -8.71 -2.70 9.00
C ALA A 141 -9.01 -3.93 8.14
N PHE A 142 -10.29 -4.28 7.97
CA PHE A 142 -10.71 -5.39 7.11
C PHE A 142 -10.19 -5.23 5.68
N TYR A 143 -10.49 -4.10 5.03
CA TYR A 143 -10.03 -3.86 3.66
C TYR A 143 -8.51 -3.78 3.58
N SER A 144 -7.87 -3.08 4.51
CA SER A 144 -6.41 -2.90 4.49
C SER A 144 -5.66 -4.22 4.70
N ALA A 145 -6.07 -5.06 5.65
CA ALA A 145 -5.44 -6.36 5.89
C ALA A 145 -5.50 -7.26 4.65
N HIS A 146 -6.67 -7.33 3.99
CA HIS A 146 -6.84 -8.14 2.80
C HIS A 146 -6.02 -7.61 1.61
N LEU A 147 -5.97 -6.29 1.40
CA LEU A 147 -5.15 -5.69 0.36
C LEU A 147 -3.65 -5.94 0.58
N GLN A 148 -3.20 -5.87 1.83
CA GLN A 148 -1.82 -6.18 2.20
C GLN A 148 -1.51 -7.67 2.02
N ALA A 149 -2.42 -8.57 2.37
CA ALA A 149 -2.27 -10.01 2.14
C ALA A 149 -2.22 -10.37 0.63
N LEU A 150 -3.06 -9.72 -0.19
CA LEU A 150 -3.04 -9.89 -1.64
C LEU A 150 -1.73 -9.35 -2.23
N SER A 151 -1.27 -8.20 -1.75
CA SER A 151 0.01 -7.60 -2.14
C SER A 151 1.20 -8.51 -1.79
N ALA A 152 1.19 -9.12 -0.59
CA ALA A 152 2.19 -10.12 -0.20
C ALA A 152 2.16 -11.33 -1.14
N SER A 153 0.98 -11.85 -1.46
CA SER A 153 0.83 -13.00 -2.37
C SER A 153 1.36 -12.68 -3.78
N ALA A 154 1.13 -11.45 -4.26
CA ALA A 154 1.67 -10.98 -5.53
C ALA A 154 3.22 -10.90 -5.50
N MET A 155 3.82 -10.36 -4.43
CA MET A 155 5.27 -10.31 -4.27
C MET A 155 5.89 -11.71 -4.18
N LEU A 156 5.23 -12.65 -3.50
CA LEU A 156 5.65 -14.05 -3.48
C LEU A 156 5.61 -14.67 -4.89
N GLY A 157 4.57 -14.37 -5.68
CA GLY A 157 4.48 -14.79 -7.07
C GLY A 157 5.66 -14.29 -7.91
N VAL A 158 6.04 -13.01 -7.77
CA VAL A 158 7.22 -12.44 -8.44
C VAL A 158 8.50 -13.18 -8.03
N LEU A 159 8.67 -13.49 -6.74
CA LEU A 159 9.84 -14.24 -6.24
C LEU A 159 9.90 -15.65 -6.84
N VAL A 160 8.77 -16.35 -6.92
CA VAL A 160 8.69 -17.68 -7.54
C VAL A 160 9.05 -17.61 -9.03
N VAL A 161 8.57 -16.60 -9.76
CA VAL A 161 8.94 -16.40 -11.17
C VAL A 161 10.44 -16.21 -11.33
N PHE A 162 11.07 -15.37 -10.49
CA PHE A 162 12.53 -15.23 -10.52
C PHE A 162 13.24 -16.55 -10.23
N ALA A 163 12.80 -17.31 -9.22
CA ALA A 163 13.40 -18.61 -8.89
C ALA A 163 13.31 -19.61 -10.07
N ILE A 164 12.17 -19.64 -10.77
CA ILE A 164 12.00 -20.48 -11.97
C ILE A 164 12.94 -20.02 -13.10
N LEU A 165 13.00 -18.71 -13.37
CA LEU A 165 13.90 -18.16 -14.40
C LEU A 165 15.37 -18.49 -14.08
N PHE A 166 15.79 -18.36 -12.82
CA PHE A 166 17.13 -18.76 -12.39
C PHE A 166 17.40 -20.24 -12.61
N ALA A 167 16.46 -21.12 -12.23
CA ALA A 167 16.60 -22.55 -12.46
C ALA A 167 16.72 -22.86 -13.96
N LEU A 168 15.84 -22.29 -14.80
CA LEU A 168 15.86 -22.50 -16.25
C LEU A 168 17.18 -22.05 -16.88
N MET A 169 17.72 -20.90 -16.47
CA MET A 169 19.02 -20.43 -16.98
C MET A 169 20.19 -21.31 -16.51
N ALA A 170 20.17 -21.76 -15.26
CA ALA A 170 21.19 -22.67 -14.74
C ALA A 170 21.18 -24.00 -15.50
N PHE A 171 20.00 -24.56 -15.77
CA PHE A 171 19.86 -25.77 -16.60
C PHE A 171 20.28 -25.53 -18.06
N ALA A 172 19.91 -24.39 -18.64
CA ALA A 172 20.31 -24.02 -20.00
C ALA A 172 21.83 -23.84 -20.13
N ALA A 173 22.55 -23.54 -19.06
CA ALA A 173 24.01 -23.41 -19.07
C ALA A 173 24.75 -24.77 -19.14
N LEU A 174 24.15 -25.85 -18.63
CA LEU A 174 24.79 -27.18 -18.52
C LEU A 174 25.26 -27.80 -19.84
N PRO A 175 24.51 -27.75 -20.97
CA PRO A 175 24.91 -28.41 -22.20
C PRO A 175 26.03 -27.70 -22.98
N PHE A 176 26.39 -26.46 -22.64
CA PHE A 176 27.36 -25.67 -23.40
C PHE A 176 28.79 -25.88 -22.90
N THR A 177 29.64 -26.44 -23.78
CA THR A 177 31.08 -26.67 -23.53
C THR A 177 31.98 -25.54 -24.03
N ASP A 178 31.43 -24.61 -24.82
CA ASP A 178 32.18 -23.46 -25.35
C ASP A 178 32.29 -22.33 -24.31
N LYS A 179 33.53 -21.94 -23.99
CA LYS A 179 33.85 -20.91 -23.00
C LYS A 179 33.18 -19.57 -23.29
N ALA A 180 33.03 -19.18 -24.56
CA ALA A 180 32.40 -17.92 -24.92
C ALA A 180 30.90 -17.91 -24.58
N THR A 181 30.20 -19.00 -24.93
CA THR A 181 28.77 -19.16 -24.63
C THR A 181 28.53 -19.25 -23.12
N THR A 182 29.35 -19.99 -22.38
CA THR A 182 29.26 -20.07 -20.91
C THR A 182 29.44 -18.71 -20.24
N LEU A 183 30.41 -17.90 -20.69
CA LEU A 183 30.63 -16.56 -20.15
C LEU A 183 29.42 -15.63 -20.40
N THR A 184 28.81 -15.70 -21.58
CA THR A 184 27.59 -14.91 -21.87
C THR A 184 26.42 -15.35 -20.98
N ILE A 185 26.22 -16.64 -20.75
CA ILE A 185 25.16 -17.13 -19.85
C ILE A 185 25.40 -16.67 -18.40
N LEU A 186 26.64 -16.76 -17.91
CA LEU A 186 27.01 -16.26 -16.57
C LEU A 186 26.77 -14.74 -16.45
N ARG A 187 27.04 -13.97 -17.49
CA ARG A 187 26.78 -12.53 -17.55
C ARG A 187 25.30 -12.20 -17.47
N ILE A 188 24.46 -12.93 -18.21
CA ILE A 188 22.99 -12.80 -18.13
C ILE A 188 22.49 -13.16 -16.73
N PHE A 189 23.03 -14.24 -16.15
CA PHE A 189 22.71 -14.67 -14.79
C PHE A 189 23.03 -13.58 -13.75
N LEU A 190 24.24 -12.98 -13.81
CA LEU A 190 24.64 -11.88 -12.93
C LEU A 190 23.76 -10.65 -13.11
N ALA A 191 23.39 -10.30 -14.34
CA ALA A 191 22.49 -9.18 -14.61
C ALA A 191 21.11 -9.37 -13.98
N ILE A 192 20.54 -10.57 -14.07
CA ILE A 192 19.26 -10.91 -13.45
C ILE A 192 19.37 -10.95 -11.93
N LEU A 193 20.50 -11.39 -11.38
CA LEU A 193 20.76 -11.37 -9.93
C LEU A 193 20.79 -9.95 -9.38
N VAL A 194 21.54 -9.06 -10.02
CA VAL A 194 21.59 -7.63 -9.65
C VAL A 194 20.19 -7.01 -9.73
N PHE A 195 19.44 -7.34 -10.79
CA PHE A 195 18.07 -6.88 -10.96
C PHE A 195 17.13 -7.35 -9.85
N ALA A 196 17.16 -8.66 -9.54
CA ALA A 196 16.34 -9.25 -8.49
C ALA A 196 16.68 -8.64 -7.11
N MET A 197 17.97 -8.48 -6.78
CA MET A 197 18.41 -7.87 -5.52
C MET A 197 18.02 -6.38 -5.43
N SER A 198 18.10 -5.63 -6.54
CA SER A 198 17.71 -4.21 -6.59
C SER A 198 16.21 -3.98 -6.36
N SER A 199 15.38 -4.99 -6.59
CA SER A 199 13.92 -4.88 -6.47
C SER A 199 13.37 -5.05 -5.04
N ASP A 200 14.19 -5.51 -4.08
CA ASP A 200 13.82 -5.84 -2.69
C ASP A 200 12.45 -6.55 -2.56
N VAL A 201 12.17 -7.50 -3.47
CA VAL A 201 10.87 -8.20 -3.50
C VAL A 201 10.64 -9.03 -2.24
N LEU A 202 11.70 -9.60 -1.67
CA LEU A 202 11.60 -10.37 -0.42
C LEU A 202 11.28 -9.46 0.77
N GLY A 203 11.96 -8.31 0.92
CA GLY A 203 11.65 -7.33 1.95
C GLY A 203 10.22 -6.81 1.81
N ALA A 204 9.79 -6.51 0.58
CA ALA A 204 8.42 -6.10 0.29
C ALA A 204 7.40 -7.19 0.68
N TYR A 205 7.64 -8.46 0.33
CA TYR A 205 6.79 -9.59 0.71
C TYR A 205 6.64 -9.69 2.24
N LEU A 206 7.76 -9.68 2.98
CA LEU A 206 7.74 -9.80 4.43
C LEU A 206 7.01 -8.62 5.07
N THR A 207 7.25 -7.40 4.60
CA THR A 207 6.63 -6.20 5.15
C THR A 207 5.12 -6.18 4.88
N HIS A 208 4.67 -6.53 3.67
CA HIS A 208 3.24 -6.67 3.36
C HIS A 208 2.57 -7.75 4.23
N ARG A 209 3.24 -8.90 4.40
CA ARG A 209 2.72 -10.01 5.20
C ARG A 209 2.60 -9.66 6.69
N ASN A 210 3.59 -8.98 7.24
CA ASN A 210 3.58 -8.53 8.63
C ASN A 210 2.50 -7.47 8.84
N ALA A 211 2.42 -6.46 7.96
CA ALA A 211 1.36 -5.46 8.02
C ALA A 211 -0.05 -6.08 7.97
N ALA A 212 -0.28 -7.07 7.09
CA ALA A 212 -1.57 -7.76 7.04
C ALA A 212 -1.93 -8.44 8.38
N ARG A 213 -0.95 -9.08 9.03
CA ARG A 213 -1.13 -9.72 10.35
C ARG A 213 -1.39 -8.70 11.45
N ASP A 214 -0.63 -7.62 11.49
CA ASP A 214 -0.75 -6.58 12.51
C ASP A 214 -2.11 -5.88 12.42
N ILE A 215 -2.56 -5.57 11.19
CA ILE A 215 -3.89 -4.98 10.96
C ILE A 215 -5.01 -5.97 11.34
N GLU A 216 -4.88 -7.26 11.03
CA GLU A 216 -5.87 -8.28 11.42
C GLU A 216 -5.92 -8.48 12.95
N SER A 217 -4.78 -8.35 13.64
CA SER A 217 -4.71 -8.36 15.10
C SER A 217 -5.50 -7.18 15.70
N VAL A 218 -5.32 -5.96 15.15
CA VAL A 218 -6.12 -4.79 15.54
C VAL A 218 -7.61 -5.04 15.34
N ARG A 219 -8.01 -5.60 14.19
CA ARG A 219 -9.40 -5.94 13.91
C ARG A 219 -9.97 -6.93 14.93
N THR A 220 -9.23 -7.98 15.24
CA THR A 220 -9.63 -9.00 16.23
C THR A 220 -9.82 -8.36 17.61
N ARG A 221 -8.95 -7.44 18.01
CA ARG A 221 -9.07 -6.71 19.28
C ARG A 221 -10.21 -5.69 19.27
N LEU A 222 -10.55 -5.09 18.13
CA LEU A 222 -11.76 -4.26 17.98
C LEU A 222 -13.04 -5.08 18.17
N GLN A 223 -13.08 -6.33 17.71
CA GLN A 223 -14.21 -7.22 17.96
C GLN A 223 -14.39 -7.51 19.46
N LEU A 224 -13.30 -7.65 20.21
CA LEU A 224 -13.36 -7.79 21.67
C LEU A 224 -13.84 -6.49 22.33
N ALA A 225 -13.34 -5.33 21.88
CA ALA A 225 -13.77 -4.02 22.37
C ALA A 225 -15.26 -3.75 22.09
N ARG A 226 -15.83 -4.29 21.00
CA ARG A 226 -17.26 -4.22 20.68
C ARG A 226 -18.12 -4.80 21.80
N ALA A 227 -17.71 -5.92 22.41
CA ALA A 227 -18.44 -6.52 23.53
C ALA A 227 -18.53 -5.59 24.76
N GLY A 228 -17.53 -4.73 24.95
CA GLY A 228 -17.50 -3.66 25.95
C GLY A 228 -18.13 -2.34 25.51
N ASN A 229 -18.89 -2.32 24.41
CA ASN A 229 -19.48 -1.12 23.80
C ASN A 229 -18.43 -0.06 23.40
N PHE A 230 -17.28 -0.52 22.89
CA PHE A 230 -16.19 0.32 22.38
C PHE A 230 -15.70 1.37 23.39
N PRO A 231 -15.02 0.98 24.49
CA PRO A 231 -14.38 1.94 25.39
C PRO A 231 -13.46 2.89 24.62
N LEU A 232 -13.62 4.20 24.80
CA LEU A 232 -12.91 5.20 24.00
C LEU A 232 -11.38 5.04 24.08
N THR A 233 -10.85 4.74 25.27
CA THR A 233 -9.43 4.47 25.49
C THR A 233 -8.92 3.33 24.63
N ASP A 234 -9.68 2.23 24.55
CA ASP A 234 -9.30 1.04 23.80
C ASP A 234 -9.34 1.33 22.30
N VAL A 235 -10.38 2.03 21.83
CA VAL A 235 -10.52 2.41 20.43
C VAL A 235 -9.39 3.36 19.99
N LEU A 236 -9.03 4.34 20.81
CA LEU A 236 -7.94 5.26 20.49
C LEU A 236 -6.57 4.56 20.49
N LEU A 237 -6.34 3.63 21.41
CA LEU A 237 -5.12 2.81 21.42
C LEU A 237 -5.03 1.96 20.14
N LEU A 238 -6.12 1.26 19.80
CA LEU A 238 -6.22 0.44 18.59
C LEU A 238 -6.10 1.28 17.31
N MET A 239 -6.58 2.53 17.32
CA MET A 239 -6.37 3.46 16.22
C MET A 239 -4.90 3.83 16.05
N GLY A 240 -4.17 4.05 17.14
CA GLY A 240 -2.73 4.28 17.12
C GLY A 240 -1.98 3.10 16.49
N GLU A 241 -2.27 1.90 16.96
CA GLU A 241 -1.68 0.66 16.43
C GLU A 241 -2.04 0.44 14.95
N TYR A 242 -3.29 0.68 14.56
CA TYR A 242 -3.73 0.61 13.18
C TYR A 242 -2.95 1.58 12.28
N ASN A 243 -2.79 2.83 12.72
CA ASN A 243 -2.05 3.83 11.95
C ASN A 243 -0.58 3.45 11.81
N LEU A 244 0.03 2.94 12.88
CA LEU A 244 1.41 2.44 12.83
C LEU A 244 1.56 1.29 11.82
N ALA A 245 0.65 0.32 11.86
CA ALA A 245 0.68 -0.82 10.93
C ALA A 245 0.45 -0.39 9.47
N VAL A 246 -0.54 0.46 9.19
CA VAL A 246 -0.86 0.90 7.82
C VAL A 246 0.19 1.85 7.25
N GLU A 247 0.73 2.77 8.05
CA GLU A 247 1.73 3.72 7.57
C GLU A 247 3.11 3.08 7.40
N GLY A 248 3.44 2.11 8.26
CA GLY A 248 4.65 1.29 8.14
C GLY A 248 4.61 0.28 7.00
N ALA A 249 3.42 -0.14 6.55
CA ALA A 249 3.27 -1.06 5.43
C ALA A 249 3.75 -0.42 4.11
N PRO A 250 4.26 -1.18 3.12
CA PRO A 250 4.44 -0.64 1.79
C PRO A 250 3.07 -0.33 1.17
N GLU A 251 3.03 0.62 0.22
CA GLU A 251 1.78 0.86 -0.50
C GLU A 251 1.38 -0.40 -1.26
N GLY A 252 0.09 -0.73 -1.19
CA GLY A 252 -0.45 -1.92 -1.85
C GLY A 252 -0.13 -1.94 -3.34
N VAL A 253 0.01 -3.14 -3.89
CA VAL A 253 0.32 -3.30 -5.32
C VAL A 253 -0.76 -2.59 -6.14
N PRO A 254 -0.39 -1.78 -7.15
CA PRO A 254 -1.36 -1.05 -7.96
C PRO A 254 -2.46 -1.96 -8.50
N TYR A 255 -3.69 -1.44 -8.59
CA TYR A 255 -4.88 -2.14 -9.10
C TYR A 255 -5.36 -3.36 -8.30
N THR A 256 -4.70 -3.73 -7.20
CA THR A 256 -5.16 -4.83 -6.32
C THR A 256 -6.56 -4.60 -5.79
N TYR A 257 -6.88 -3.37 -5.41
CA TYR A 257 -8.23 -3.01 -4.96
C TYR A 257 -9.25 -3.18 -6.09
N SER A 258 -9.04 -2.58 -7.26
CA SER A 258 -10.00 -2.70 -8.38
C SER A 258 -10.22 -4.15 -8.83
N PHE A 259 -9.20 -5.01 -8.75
CA PHE A 259 -9.34 -6.42 -9.09
C PHE A 259 -10.10 -7.23 -8.02
N SER A 260 -9.98 -6.85 -6.75
CA SER A 260 -10.56 -7.58 -5.62
C SER A 260 -11.80 -6.94 -5.02
N GLU A 261 -12.20 -5.75 -5.46
CA GLU A 261 -13.28 -4.94 -4.91
C GLU A 261 -14.57 -5.74 -4.74
N ASN A 262 -15.06 -6.38 -5.82
CA ASN A 262 -16.27 -7.20 -5.77
C ASN A 262 -16.18 -8.34 -4.74
N ARG A 263 -15.02 -8.98 -4.65
CA ARG A 263 -14.78 -10.07 -3.70
C ARG A 263 -14.72 -9.53 -2.27
N LEU A 264 -14.03 -8.42 -2.03
CA LEU A 264 -13.90 -7.80 -0.72
C LEU A 264 -15.24 -7.28 -0.22
N ASN A 265 -16.02 -6.62 -1.07
CA ASN A 265 -17.36 -6.14 -0.74
C ASN A 265 -18.29 -7.31 -0.37
N ARG A 266 -18.20 -8.43 -1.10
CA ARG A 266 -18.96 -9.65 -0.76
C ARG A 266 -18.54 -10.22 0.60
N LEU A 267 -17.23 -10.38 0.83
CA LEU A 267 -16.71 -10.89 2.11
C LEU A 267 -17.05 -9.99 3.28
N TRP A 268 -17.03 -8.67 3.08
CA TRP A 268 -17.46 -7.69 4.08
C TRP A 268 -18.96 -7.81 4.38
N ALA A 269 -19.79 -7.95 3.34
CA ALA A 269 -21.23 -8.15 3.51
C ALA A 269 -21.56 -9.44 4.27
N GLU A 270 -20.88 -10.55 3.94
CA GLU A 270 -20.99 -11.83 4.65
C GLU A 270 -20.57 -11.68 6.12
N TYR A 271 -19.44 -11.01 6.37
CA TYR A 271 -18.94 -10.74 7.70
C TYR A 271 -19.93 -9.92 8.55
N MET A 272 -20.46 -8.82 8.01
CA MET A 272 -21.47 -8.00 8.67
C MET A 272 -22.78 -8.76 8.91
N GLY A 273 -23.16 -9.66 7.99
CA GLY A 273 -24.30 -10.56 8.16
C GLY A 273 -24.13 -11.49 9.36
N ASN A 274 -22.96 -12.13 9.48
CA ASN A 274 -22.65 -13.03 10.58
C ASN A 274 -22.61 -12.30 11.94
N LEU A 275 -22.03 -11.10 11.99
CA LEU A 275 -22.02 -10.28 13.20
C LEU A 275 -23.44 -9.97 13.71
N ARG A 276 -24.34 -9.52 12.81
CA ARG A 276 -25.72 -9.21 13.18
C ARG A 276 -26.46 -10.43 13.71
N GLN A 277 -26.21 -11.62 13.15
CA GLN A 277 -26.80 -12.88 13.66
C GLN A 277 -26.34 -13.19 15.08
N ILE A 278 -25.04 -13.01 15.38
CA ILE A 278 -24.48 -13.22 16.73
C ILE A 278 -25.10 -12.23 17.73
N GLU A 279 -25.26 -10.96 17.34
CA GLU A 279 -25.88 -9.93 18.18
C GLU A 279 -27.36 -10.24 18.44
N GLN A 280 -28.11 -10.73 17.45
CA GLN A 280 -29.50 -11.14 17.61
C GLN A 280 -29.64 -12.36 18.54
N GLN A 281 -28.77 -13.36 18.38
CA GLN A 281 -28.77 -14.56 19.23
C GLN A 281 -28.39 -14.25 20.69
N SER A 282 -27.46 -13.32 20.92
CA SER A 282 -27.06 -12.92 22.27
C SER A 282 -28.13 -12.06 22.97
N ARG A 283 -28.93 -11.29 22.22
CA ARG A 283 -30.09 -10.55 22.75
C ARG A 283 -31.28 -11.45 23.05
N GLY A 284 -31.52 -12.51 22.27
CA GLY A 284 -32.61 -13.47 22.51
C GLY A 284 -32.38 -14.46 23.66
N ARG A 285 -31.19 -14.47 24.28
CA ARG A 285 -30.83 -15.31 25.43
C ARG A 285 -30.85 -14.56 26.77
N LYS A 286 -31.12 -13.25 26.78
CA LYS A 286 -31.28 -12.43 27.98
C LYS A 286 -32.77 -12.22 28.26
#